data_AF-A0A9D2B1L5-F1
#
_entry.id   AF-A0A9D2B1L5-F1
#
_cell.length_a   1.000
_cell.length_b   1.000
_cell.length_c   1.000
_cell.angle_alpha   90.00
_cell.angle_beta   90.00
_cell.angle_gamma   90.00
#
_symmetry.space_group_name_H-M   'P 1'
#
loop_
_entity.id
_entity.type
_entity.pdbx_description
1 polymer ?
#
loop_
_entity_poly.entity_id
_entity_poly.type
_entity_poly.pdbx_seq_one_letter_code
_entity_poly.pdbx_strand_id
1 'polypeptide(L)'
;MAKQATRGFNTSLQQVDERYAWINDMIRSRQDLLLQYMQLLNIKPRGKAGTSFDDYDDLMPDFHHNIDTFAADQTSPLSAQQAQLSAFCDHLIDYISHGHFDLYPKIIELIENASGRSLSIAHRVLPKIEQTTEVLMRFSDRYAEDLDDKKLATLREDLARVGECLEQRFKSEDRLIIGLRLVHSIVATEPLRA
;
A
#
# COMPACT_ATOMS: atom_id res chain seq x y z
N MET A 1 -23.15 15.79 -7.06
CA MET A 1 -22.98 14.49 -7.73
C MET A 1 -21.58 13.99 -7.40
N ALA A 2 -21.43 13.32 -6.25
CA ALA A 2 -20.14 12.84 -5.76
C ALA A 2 -19.75 11.59 -6.56
N LYS A 3 -18.64 11.67 -7.29
CA LYS A 3 -18.14 10.56 -8.09
C LYS A 3 -17.81 9.38 -7.17
N GLN A 4 -18.39 8.26 -7.57
CA GLN A 4 -18.24 6.89 -7.11
C GLN A 4 -16.78 6.51 -6.79
N ALA A 5 -16.38 6.66 -5.52
CA ALA A 5 -15.05 6.32 -5.00
C ALA A 5 -15.05 4.98 -4.23
N THR A 6 -15.65 3.92 -4.79
CA THR A 6 -15.81 2.64 -4.08
C THR A 6 -15.28 1.43 -4.86
N ARG A 7 -14.19 1.57 -5.61
CA ARG A 7 -13.49 0.39 -6.16
C ARG A 7 -11.98 0.31 -5.89
N GLY A 8 -11.27 1.43 -5.73
CA GLY A 8 -9.83 1.46 -5.40
C GLY A 8 -9.50 1.78 -3.93
N PHE A 9 -8.26 1.50 -3.52
CA PHE A 9 -7.63 2.10 -2.33
C PHE A 9 -7.10 3.50 -2.66
N ASN A 10 -6.87 4.35 -1.67
CA ASN A 10 -6.46 5.73 -1.88
C ASN A 10 -4.95 5.85 -2.16
N THR A 11 -4.63 6.42 -3.32
CA THR A 11 -3.26 6.83 -3.68
C THR A 11 -3.11 8.34 -3.86
N SER A 12 -4.21 9.10 -3.83
CA SER A 12 -4.15 10.56 -3.97
C SER A 12 -3.69 11.22 -2.68
N LEU A 13 -2.74 12.16 -2.79
CA LEU A 13 -2.36 13.03 -1.69
C LEU A 13 -3.55 13.86 -1.22
N GLN A 14 -3.62 14.08 0.09
CA GLN A 14 -4.77 14.68 0.72
C GLN A 14 -4.39 16.04 1.31
N GLN A 15 -5.31 17.01 1.24
CA GLN A 15 -5.17 18.23 2.04
C GLN A 15 -5.43 17.87 3.49
N VAL A 16 -4.37 17.87 4.29
CA VAL A 16 -4.40 17.53 5.71
C VAL A 16 -3.69 18.62 6.50
N ASP A 17 -4.14 18.83 7.74
CA ASP A 17 -3.44 19.66 8.72
C ASP A 17 -2.00 19.14 8.91
N GLU A 18 -1.06 20.01 9.24
CA GLU A 18 0.36 19.70 9.45
C GLU A 18 0.57 18.55 10.44
N ARG A 19 -0.28 18.47 11.48
CA ARG A 19 -0.26 17.36 12.46
C ARG A 19 -0.56 15.97 11.86
N TYR A 20 -1.11 15.91 10.65
CA TYR A 20 -1.38 14.69 9.90
C TYR A 20 -0.57 14.59 8.61
N ALA A 21 0.49 15.40 8.43
CA ALA A 21 1.36 15.33 7.26
C ALA A 21 1.89 13.91 6.99
N TRP A 22 2.10 13.13 8.05
CA TRP A 22 2.48 11.71 7.98
C TRP A 22 1.50 10.82 7.19
N ILE A 23 0.23 11.20 7.03
CA ILE A 23 -0.72 10.49 6.15
C ILE A 23 -0.25 10.58 4.70
N ASN A 24 0.25 11.75 4.28
CA ASN A 24 0.77 11.94 2.93
C ASN A 24 2.10 11.21 2.74
N ASP A 25 2.94 11.10 3.77
CA ASP A 25 4.19 10.32 3.70
C ASP A 25 3.88 8.83 3.48
N MET A 26 2.89 8.31 4.19
CA MET A 26 2.38 6.95 3.98
C MET A 26 1.82 6.76 2.56
N ILE A 27 1.03 7.71 2.05
CA ILE A 27 0.49 7.66 0.68
C ILE A 27 1.62 7.67 -0.36
N ARG A 28 2.67 8.47 -0.16
CA ARG A 28 3.85 8.45 -1.04
C ARG A 28 4.53 7.10 -1.05
N SER A 29 4.74 6.49 0.11
CA SER A 29 5.34 5.15 0.18
C SER A 29 4.50 4.10 -0.54
N ARG A 30 3.16 4.19 -0.49
CA ARG A 30 2.27 3.33 -1.32
C ARG A 30 2.50 3.55 -2.82
N GLN A 31 2.57 4.81 -3.26
CA GLN A 31 2.79 5.14 -4.67
C GLN A 31 4.13 4.58 -5.15
N ASP A 32 5.18 4.73 -4.35
CA ASP A 32 6.50 4.20 -4.66
C ASP A 32 6.53 2.66 -4.70
N LEU A 33 5.86 1.99 -3.75
CA LEU A 33 5.69 0.53 -3.79
C LEU A 33 4.95 0.07 -5.05
N LEU A 34 3.89 0.79 -5.45
CA LEU A 34 3.16 0.49 -6.68
C LEU A 34 4.03 0.71 -7.92
N LEU A 35 4.86 1.75 -7.96
CA LEU A 35 5.79 1.98 -9.05
C LEU A 35 6.82 0.86 -9.16
N GLN A 36 7.42 0.44 -8.04
CA GLN A 36 8.38 -0.67 -8.02
C GLN A 36 7.71 -1.99 -8.40
N TYR A 37 6.51 -2.25 -7.87
CA TYR A 37 5.70 -3.40 -8.25
C TYR A 37 5.38 -3.41 -9.75
N MET A 38 4.97 -2.27 -10.31
CA MET A 38 4.79 -2.11 -11.76
C MET A 38 6.09 -2.38 -12.51
N GLN A 39 7.24 -1.88 -12.06
CA GLN A 39 8.52 -2.19 -12.72
C GLN A 39 8.84 -3.68 -12.71
N LEU A 40 8.49 -4.40 -11.63
CA LEU A 40 8.65 -5.85 -11.52
C LEU A 40 7.70 -6.63 -12.44
N LEU A 41 6.47 -6.14 -12.64
CA LEU A 41 5.54 -6.70 -13.63
C LEU A 41 5.92 -6.33 -15.07
N ASN A 42 6.50 -5.16 -15.26
CA ASN A 42 6.57 -4.45 -16.53
C ASN A 42 7.93 -4.58 -17.22
N ILE A 43 8.15 -5.78 -17.72
CA ILE A 43 8.84 -6.00 -18.99
C ILE A 43 7.99 -5.32 -20.11
N LYS A 44 7.99 -3.97 -20.08
CA LYS A 44 7.33 -2.89 -20.87
C LYS A 44 5.86 -3.01 -21.34
N PRO A 45 5.15 -1.85 -21.33
CA PRO A 45 4.99 -1.15 -22.60
C PRO A 45 5.60 0.26 -22.60
N ARG A 46 5.95 0.69 -23.81
CA ARG A 46 6.57 1.97 -24.14
C ARG A 46 5.52 3.08 -24.27
N GLY A 47 5.79 4.24 -23.68
CA GLY A 47 5.12 5.53 -23.96
C GLY A 47 4.42 6.11 -22.73
N LYS A 48 4.61 7.36 -22.31
CA LYS A 48 5.30 8.53 -22.85
C LYS A 48 5.97 9.28 -21.69
N ALA A 49 7.01 10.05 -21.99
CA ALA A 49 7.50 11.08 -21.10
C ALA A 49 6.36 12.09 -20.83
N GLY A 50 6.00 12.30 -19.56
CA GLY A 50 5.09 13.37 -19.13
C GLY A 50 3.81 12.95 -18.40
N THR A 51 3.78 11.86 -17.65
CA THR A 51 2.65 11.59 -16.73
C THR A 51 2.84 12.39 -15.44
N SER A 52 1.90 13.28 -15.13
CA SER A 52 1.84 14.01 -13.86
C SER A 52 1.61 13.04 -12.70
N PHE A 53 2.09 13.41 -11.52
CA PHE A 53 2.02 12.62 -10.28
C PHE A 53 0.59 12.39 -9.75
N ASP A 54 -0.43 12.99 -10.38
CA ASP A 54 -1.82 13.00 -9.89
C ASP A 54 -2.71 11.89 -10.48
N ASP A 55 -2.23 11.10 -11.45
CA ASP A 55 -3.05 10.14 -12.22
C ASP A 55 -2.85 8.65 -11.81
N TYR A 56 -2.55 8.36 -10.55
CA TYR A 56 -2.37 6.97 -10.08
C TYR A 56 -3.67 6.17 -9.97
N ASP A 57 -4.80 6.85 -9.75
CA ASP A 57 -6.13 6.21 -9.71
C ASP A 57 -6.57 5.70 -11.10
N ASP A 58 -6.06 6.30 -12.19
CA ASP A 58 -6.39 5.92 -13.58
C ASP A 58 -5.46 4.81 -14.14
N LEU A 59 -4.29 4.60 -13.55
CA LEU A 59 -3.34 3.57 -13.97
C LEU A 59 -3.74 2.15 -13.53
N MET A 60 -4.79 2.00 -12.72
CA MET A 60 -5.14 0.73 -12.09
C MET A 60 -6.65 0.43 -12.09
N PRO A 61 -7.33 0.26 -13.24
CA PRO A 61 -8.74 -0.11 -13.24
C PRO A 61 -8.97 -1.53 -12.70
N ASP A 62 -8.03 -2.46 -12.94
CA ASP A 62 -8.14 -3.86 -12.52
C ASP A 62 -6.74 -4.47 -12.29
N PHE A 63 -6.32 -4.50 -11.02
CA PHE A 63 -5.04 -5.05 -10.56
C PHE A 63 -4.81 -6.52 -11.00
N HIS A 64 -5.90 -7.25 -11.30
CA HIS A 64 -5.89 -8.66 -11.68
C HIS A 64 -5.95 -8.92 -13.21
N HIS A 65 -6.41 -7.96 -14.02
CA HIS A 65 -6.75 -8.25 -15.43
C HIS A 65 -5.53 -8.27 -16.37
N ASN A 66 -4.37 -7.87 -15.88
CA ASN A 66 -3.23 -7.56 -16.73
C ASN A 66 -2.08 -8.57 -16.63
N ILE A 67 -2.10 -9.50 -15.65
CA ILE A 67 -1.03 -10.48 -15.50
C ILE A 67 -0.88 -11.32 -16.78
N ASP A 68 -1.99 -11.72 -17.42
CA ASP A 68 -2.00 -12.52 -18.67
C ASP A 68 -1.73 -11.73 -19.95
N THR A 69 -1.94 -10.40 -19.93
CA THR A 69 -1.72 -9.52 -21.10
C THR A 69 -0.25 -9.13 -21.26
N PHE A 70 0.54 -9.17 -20.18
CA PHE A 70 1.97 -8.90 -20.19
C PHE A 70 2.77 -10.17 -20.56
N ALA A 71 2.68 -10.56 -21.83
CA ALA A 71 3.52 -11.62 -22.39
C ALA A 71 5.00 -11.21 -22.31
N ALA A 72 5.81 -12.10 -21.75
CA ALA A 72 7.23 -11.92 -21.49
C ALA A 72 8.04 -11.65 -22.76
N ASP A 73 8.70 -10.49 -22.83
CA ASP A 73 9.89 -10.27 -23.65
C ASP A 73 11.09 -9.94 -22.73
N GLN A 74 11.54 -10.97 -21.99
CA GLN A 74 12.63 -10.89 -21.03
C GLN A 74 13.98 -10.67 -21.74
N THR A 75 14.47 -9.43 -21.76
CA THR A 75 15.89 -9.12 -22.08
C THR A 75 16.59 -8.29 -20.99
N SER A 76 16.09 -8.31 -19.75
CA SER A 76 16.82 -7.76 -18.60
C SER A 76 17.81 -8.79 -18.06
N PRO A 77 19.08 -8.43 -17.77
CA PRO A 77 20.02 -9.32 -17.11
C PRO A 77 19.50 -9.80 -15.75
N LEU A 78 19.80 -11.04 -15.35
CA LEU A 78 19.40 -11.62 -14.06
C LEU A 78 19.80 -10.72 -12.86
N SER A 79 20.99 -10.11 -12.92
CA SER A 79 21.48 -9.19 -11.90
C SER A 79 20.62 -7.92 -11.77
N ALA A 80 20.04 -7.43 -12.87
CA ALA A 80 19.14 -6.28 -12.84
C ALA A 80 17.80 -6.64 -12.21
N GLN A 81 17.25 -7.82 -12.53
CA GLN A 81 16.03 -8.33 -11.92
C GLN A 81 16.21 -8.54 -10.41
N GLN A 82 17.35 -9.11 -9.99
CA GLN A 82 17.68 -9.29 -8.57
C GLN A 82 17.77 -7.94 -7.84
N ALA A 83 18.43 -6.94 -8.43
CA ALA A 83 18.52 -5.61 -7.83
C ALA A 83 17.15 -4.94 -7.68
N GLN A 84 16.29 -5.03 -8.70
CA GLN A 84 14.93 -4.47 -8.65
C GLN A 84 14.07 -5.17 -7.58
N LEU A 85 14.18 -6.49 -7.48
CA LEU A 85 13.44 -7.28 -6.51
C LEU A 85 13.90 -7.01 -5.08
N SER A 86 15.22 -6.95 -4.86
CA SER A 86 15.79 -6.56 -3.56
C SER A 86 15.29 -5.19 -3.13
N ALA A 87 15.37 -4.19 -4.02
CA ALA A 87 14.91 -2.83 -3.72
C ALA A 87 13.41 -2.76 -3.38
N PHE A 88 12.59 -3.57 -4.04
CA PHE A 88 11.18 -3.70 -3.70
C PHE A 88 10.96 -4.37 -2.33
N CYS A 89 11.67 -5.46 -2.06
CA CYS A 89 11.58 -6.16 -0.77
C CYS A 89 12.02 -5.27 0.40
N ASP A 90 13.11 -4.51 0.23
CA ASP A 90 13.62 -3.57 1.24
C ASP A 90 12.57 -2.50 1.55
N HIS A 91 12.02 -1.86 0.51
CA HIS A 91 10.98 -0.86 0.70
C HIS A 91 9.69 -1.46 1.28
N LEU A 92 9.33 -2.69 0.89
CA LEU A 92 8.16 -3.38 1.42
C LEU A 92 8.31 -3.63 2.93
N ILE A 93 9.48 -4.06 3.38
CA ILE A 93 9.79 -4.26 4.80
C ILE A 93 9.74 -2.93 5.56
N ASP A 94 10.32 -1.87 5.01
CA ASP A 94 10.28 -0.53 5.62
C ASP A 94 8.84 -0.02 5.76
N TYR A 95 8.03 -0.15 4.71
CA TYR A 95 6.62 0.23 4.70
C TYR A 95 5.81 -0.57 5.73
N ILE A 96 6.05 -1.88 5.81
CA ILE A 96 5.40 -2.75 6.78
C ILE A 96 5.77 -2.32 8.20
N SER A 97 7.06 -2.10 8.45
CA SER A 97 7.61 -1.73 9.75
C SER A 97 7.11 -0.36 10.21
N HIS A 98 7.11 0.64 9.32
CA HIS A 98 6.57 1.97 9.62
C HIS A 98 5.08 1.90 9.99
N GLY A 99 4.31 1.06 9.29
CA GLY A 99 2.93 0.74 9.64
C GLY A 99 2.78 0.26 11.08
N HIS A 100 3.44 -0.84 11.42
CA HIS A 100 3.27 -1.53 12.70
C HIS A 100 3.85 -0.80 13.90
N PHE A 101 4.99 -0.12 13.74
CA PHE A 101 5.73 0.45 14.86
C PHE A 101 5.49 1.94 15.10
N ASP A 102 4.94 2.67 14.12
CA ASP A 102 4.70 4.11 14.24
C ASP A 102 3.24 4.45 13.93
N LEU A 103 2.81 4.15 12.71
CA LEU A 103 1.55 4.62 12.16
C LEU A 103 0.31 4.08 12.87
N TYR A 104 0.15 2.75 12.95
CA TYR A 104 -1.06 2.15 13.50
C TYR A 104 -1.21 2.42 15.00
N PRO A 105 -0.16 2.27 15.84
CA PRO A 105 -0.24 2.64 17.25
C PRO A 105 -0.70 4.08 17.45
N LYS A 106 -0.12 5.03 16.70
CA LYS A 106 -0.50 6.45 16.75
C LYS A 106 -1.96 6.69 16.37
N ILE A 107 -2.45 6.04 15.32
CA ILE A 107 -3.86 6.16 14.91
C ILE A 107 -4.78 5.61 16.01
N ILE A 108 -4.46 4.44 16.56
CA ILE A 108 -5.26 3.81 17.61
C ILE A 108 -5.33 4.71 18.83
N GLU A 109 -4.19 5.21 19.30
CA GLU A 109 -4.10 6.10 20.46
C GLU A 109 -4.95 7.37 20.27
N LEU A 110 -4.82 8.03 19.12
CA LEU A 110 -5.61 9.23 18.80
C LEU A 110 -7.12 8.95 18.80
N ILE A 111 -7.51 7.78 18.31
CA ILE A 111 -8.92 7.38 18.25
C ILE A 111 -9.45 6.99 19.64
N GLU A 112 -8.68 6.28 20.45
CA GLU A 112 -9.05 5.90 21.81
C GLU A 112 -9.22 7.11 22.73
N ASN A 113 -8.26 8.05 22.68
CA ASN A 113 -8.27 9.28 23.46
C ASN A 113 -9.51 10.14 23.20
N ALA A 114 -10.02 10.12 21.97
CA ALA A 114 -11.11 10.97 21.54
C ALA A 114 -12.50 10.33 21.67
N SER A 115 -12.59 8.99 21.72
CA SER A 115 -13.88 8.28 21.78
C SER A 115 -14.18 7.66 23.15
N GLY A 116 -13.19 7.53 24.04
CA GLY A 116 -13.34 6.94 25.37
C GLY A 116 -13.76 5.46 25.36
N ARG A 117 -13.71 4.79 24.20
CA ARG A 117 -14.04 3.37 24.02
C ARG A 117 -12.96 2.71 23.17
N SER A 118 -12.55 1.50 23.52
CA SER A 118 -11.70 0.67 22.65
C SER A 118 -12.41 0.47 21.31
N LEU A 119 -11.77 0.88 20.21
CA LEU A 119 -12.48 1.03 18.94
C LEU A 119 -12.70 -0.28 18.21
N SER A 120 -13.97 -0.61 17.96
CA SER A 120 -14.36 -1.76 17.11
C SER A 120 -13.73 -1.76 15.71
N ILE A 121 -13.31 -0.59 15.19
CA ILE A 121 -12.64 -0.49 13.88
C ILE A 121 -11.23 -1.08 13.95
N ALA A 122 -10.41 -0.71 14.95
CA ALA A 122 -9.06 -1.25 15.11
C ALA A 122 -9.10 -2.78 15.24
N HIS A 123 -10.00 -3.30 16.08
CA HIS A 123 -10.23 -4.74 16.29
C HIS A 123 -10.64 -5.49 15.01
N ARG A 124 -11.28 -4.82 14.04
CA ARG A 124 -11.69 -5.43 12.76
C ARG A 124 -10.65 -5.28 11.66
N VAL A 125 -9.79 -4.27 11.76
CA VAL A 125 -8.87 -3.87 10.69
C VAL A 125 -7.47 -4.44 10.93
N LEU A 126 -6.95 -4.40 12.17
CA LEU A 126 -5.62 -4.91 12.48
C LEU A 126 -5.44 -6.39 12.12
N PRO A 127 -6.39 -7.30 12.39
CA PRO A 127 -6.22 -8.70 11.99
C PRO A 127 -6.09 -8.89 10.46
N LYS A 128 -6.67 -7.99 9.65
CA LYS A 128 -6.51 -8.03 8.19
C LYS A 128 -5.14 -7.53 7.78
N ILE A 129 -4.64 -6.50 8.45
CA ILE A 129 -3.27 -5.99 8.25
C ILE A 129 -2.25 -7.08 8.62
N GLU A 130 -2.45 -7.79 9.73
CA GLU A 130 -1.59 -8.92 10.15
C GLU A 130 -1.58 -10.04 9.10
N GLN A 131 -2.74 -10.43 8.57
CA GLN A 131 -2.82 -11.43 7.49
C GLN A 131 -2.03 -11.01 6.26
N THR A 132 -2.16 -9.76 5.81
CA THR A 132 -1.36 -9.26 4.67
C THR A 132 0.12 -9.20 5.02
N THR A 133 0.48 -8.87 6.27
CA THR A 133 1.87 -8.79 6.73
C THR A 133 2.55 -10.15 6.64
N GLU A 134 1.89 -11.21 7.07
CA GLU A 134 2.45 -12.57 6.99
C GLU A 134 2.78 -12.97 5.54
N VAL A 135 1.88 -12.68 4.60
CA VAL A 135 2.10 -13.02 3.19
C VAL A 135 3.22 -12.19 2.59
N LEU A 136 3.23 -10.88 2.84
CA LEU A 136 4.23 -9.96 2.30
C LEU A 136 5.63 -10.23 2.87
N MET A 137 5.74 -10.54 4.17
CA MET A 137 7.01 -10.92 4.79
C MET A 137 7.55 -12.24 4.22
N ARG A 138 6.69 -13.25 4.04
CA ARG A 138 7.10 -14.52 3.41
C ARG A 138 7.61 -14.33 1.99
N PHE A 139 7.01 -13.41 1.24
CA PHE A 139 7.51 -13.03 -0.06
C PHE A 139 8.92 -12.41 0.05
N SER A 140 9.08 -11.39 0.90
CA SER A 140 10.37 -10.73 1.09
C SER A 140 11.47 -11.72 1.52
N ASP A 141 11.18 -12.61 2.47
CA ASP A 141 12.13 -13.63 2.94
C ASP A 141 12.56 -14.58 1.82
N ARG A 142 11.62 -15.03 0.98
CA ARG A 142 11.89 -15.96 -0.12
C ARG A 142 12.82 -15.37 -1.18
N TYR A 143 12.71 -14.07 -1.41
CA TYR A 143 13.43 -13.33 -2.45
C TYR A 143 14.58 -12.48 -1.92
N ALA A 144 14.92 -12.60 -0.64
CA ALA A 144 16.09 -11.95 -0.02
C ALA A 144 17.42 -12.62 -0.43
N GLU A 145 17.40 -13.91 -0.72
CA GLU A 145 18.56 -14.66 -1.22
C GLU A 145 18.68 -14.57 -2.76
N ASP A 146 19.82 -15.02 -3.30
CA ASP A 146 20.07 -15.04 -4.74
C ASP A 146 18.94 -15.70 -5.55
N LEU A 147 18.67 -15.09 -6.71
CA LEU A 147 17.67 -15.59 -7.66
C LEU A 147 18.20 -16.84 -8.37
N ASP A 148 17.36 -17.88 -8.42
CA ASP A 148 17.58 -19.09 -9.20
C ASP A 148 16.40 -19.35 -10.15
N ASP A 149 16.57 -20.29 -11.07
CA ASP A 149 15.55 -20.64 -12.06
C ASP A 149 14.22 -21.07 -11.41
N LYS A 150 14.25 -21.65 -10.21
CA LYS A 150 13.05 -22.10 -9.49
C LYS A 150 12.26 -20.91 -8.92
N LYS A 151 12.95 -19.94 -8.33
CA LYS A 151 12.37 -18.70 -7.80
C LYS A 151 11.80 -17.83 -8.92
N LEU A 152 12.49 -17.77 -10.06
CA LEU A 152 12.01 -17.07 -11.25
C LEU A 152 10.75 -17.73 -11.84
N ALA A 153 10.68 -19.06 -11.85
CA ALA A 153 9.53 -19.79 -12.38
C ALA A 153 8.22 -19.49 -11.63
N THR A 154 8.29 -19.21 -10.32
CA THR A 154 7.11 -18.88 -9.50
C THR A 154 6.92 -17.38 -9.28
N LEU A 155 7.92 -16.54 -9.61
CA LEU A 155 7.93 -15.10 -9.32
C LEU A 155 6.67 -14.38 -9.78
N ARG A 156 6.12 -14.75 -10.95
CA ARG A 156 4.89 -14.13 -11.48
C ARG A 156 3.67 -14.43 -10.61
N GLU A 157 3.52 -15.66 -10.15
CA GLU A 157 2.42 -16.07 -9.26
C GLU A 157 2.59 -15.45 -7.87
N ASP A 158 3.82 -15.43 -7.37
CA ASP A 158 4.15 -14.79 -6.09
C ASP A 158 3.89 -13.27 -6.13
N LEU A 159 4.24 -12.58 -7.22
CA LEU A 159 3.93 -11.16 -7.44
C LEU A 159 2.43 -10.89 -7.59
N ALA A 160 1.67 -11.80 -8.21
CA ALA A 160 0.21 -11.69 -8.28
C ALA A 160 -0.37 -11.64 -6.86
N ARG A 161 0.05 -12.58 -6.02
CA ARG A 161 -0.39 -12.67 -4.62
C ARG A 161 0.06 -11.49 -3.77
N VAL A 162 1.29 -11.00 -3.95
CA VAL A 162 1.78 -9.77 -3.29
C VAL A 162 0.85 -8.62 -3.57
N GLY A 163 0.48 -8.44 -4.83
CA GLY A 163 -0.30 -7.29 -5.21
C GLY A 163 -1.76 -7.35 -4.75
N GLU A 164 -2.38 -8.54 -4.72
CA GLU A 164 -3.65 -8.76 -4.02
C GLU A 164 -3.57 -8.36 -2.53
N CYS A 165 -2.46 -8.73 -1.88
CA CYS A 165 -2.23 -8.41 -0.47
C CYS A 165 -2.03 -6.91 -0.26
N LEU A 166 -1.29 -6.23 -1.15
CA LEU A 166 -1.11 -4.78 -1.10
C LEU A 166 -2.45 -4.06 -1.25
N GLU A 167 -3.30 -4.48 -2.19
CA GLU A 167 -4.64 -3.92 -2.35
C GLU A 167 -5.48 -4.06 -1.07
N GLN A 168 -5.51 -5.26 -0.49
CA GLN A 168 -6.24 -5.53 0.75
C GLN A 168 -5.68 -4.73 1.93
N ARG A 169 -4.35 -4.58 2.00
CA ARG A 169 -3.66 -3.81 3.03
C ARG A 169 -4.02 -2.33 2.92
N PHE A 170 -3.88 -1.73 1.74
CA PHE A 170 -4.19 -0.32 1.53
C PHE A 170 -5.66 0.00 1.84
N LYS A 171 -6.61 -0.87 1.43
CA LYS A 171 -8.03 -0.74 1.79
C LYS A 171 -8.27 -0.80 3.30
N SER A 172 -7.50 -1.62 4.01
CA SER A 172 -7.61 -1.77 5.46
C SER A 172 -7.07 -0.52 6.17
N GLU A 173 -5.93 -0.03 5.74
CA GLU A 173 -5.34 1.20 6.26
C GLU A 173 -6.17 2.45 5.96
N ASP A 174 -6.80 2.53 4.78
CA ASP A 174 -7.74 3.62 4.46
C ASP A 174 -8.89 3.69 5.46
N ARG A 175 -9.37 2.53 5.94
CA ARG A 175 -10.38 2.48 7.01
C ARG A 175 -9.86 3.01 8.34
N LEU A 176 -8.58 2.82 8.66
CA LEU A 176 -7.95 3.44 9.84
C LEU A 176 -7.91 4.96 9.70
N ILE A 177 -7.48 5.47 8.54
CA ILE A 177 -7.43 6.91 8.25
C ILE A 177 -8.82 7.54 8.30
N ILE A 178 -9.83 6.89 7.70
CA ILE A 178 -11.22 7.34 7.78
C ILE A 178 -11.72 7.35 9.23
N GLY A 179 -11.42 6.30 10.00
CA GLY A 179 -11.75 6.22 11.42
C GLY A 179 -11.17 7.40 12.21
N LEU A 180 -9.89 7.70 11.99
CA LEU A 180 -9.21 8.84 12.60
C LEU A 180 -9.91 10.17 12.27
N ARG A 181 -10.27 10.37 11.00
CA ARG A 181 -10.96 11.59 10.55
C ARG A 181 -12.32 11.78 11.18
N LEU A 182 -13.12 10.72 11.25
CA LEU A 182 -14.44 10.75 11.88
C LEU A 182 -14.33 11.10 13.36
N VAL A 183 -13.34 10.56 14.05
CA VAL A 183 -13.11 10.86 15.45
C VAL A 183 -12.67 12.32 15.63
N HIS A 184 -11.79 12.82 14.77
CA HIS A 184 -11.38 14.23 14.80
C HIS A 184 -12.52 15.20 14.50
N SER A 185 -13.43 14.88 13.57
CA SER A 185 -14.58 15.75 13.30
C SER A 185 -15.56 15.78 14.47
N ILE A 186 -15.74 14.66 15.20
CA ILE A 186 -16.57 14.60 16.41
C ILE A 186 -15.97 15.44 17.54
N VAL A 187 -14.67 15.31 17.81
CA VAL A 187 -14.02 16.10 18.87
C VAL A 187 -13.97 17.59 18.54
N ALA A 188 -13.73 17.95 17.28
CA ALA A 188 -13.72 19.35 16.85
C ALA A 188 -15.10 20.02 16.89
N THR A 189 -16.19 19.25 17.03
CA THR A 189 -17.57 19.77 17.10
C THR A 189 -18.16 19.83 18.51
N GLU A 190 -17.45 19.42 19.56
CA GLU A 190 -17.87 19.73 20.95
C GLU A 190 -17.49 21.19 21.29
N PRO A 191 -18.46 22.12 21.43
CA PRO A 191 -18.15 23.43 22.00
C PRO A 191 -17.84 23.25 23.49
N LEU A 192 -16.96 24.09 24.04
CA LEU A 192 -16.71 24.15 25.48
C LEU A 192 -18.06 24.11 26.23
N ARG A 193 -18.29 23.02 26.97
CA ARG A 193 -19.33 23.00 27.99
C ARG A 193 -18.91 24.01 29.06
N ALA A 194 -19.55 25.18 29.01
CA ALA A 194 -19.48 26.23 30.02
C ALA A 194 -19.99 25.73 31.37
#